data_AF-A0A5B8RUX4-F1
#
_entry.id   AF-A0A5B8RUX4-F1
#
_cell.length_a   1.000
_cell.length_b   1.000
_cell.length_c   1.000
_cell.angle_alpha   90.00
_cell.angle_beta   90.00
_cell.angle_gamma   90.00
#
_symmetry.space_group_name_H-M   'P 1'
#
loop_
_entity.id
_entity.type
_entity.pdbx_description
1 polymer ?
#
loop_
_entity_poly.entity_id
_entity_poly.type
_entity_poly.pdbx_seq_one_letter_code
_entity_poly.pdbx_strand_id
1 'polypeptide(L)'
;MWPRRGHMRATMKPSRRNPMDTVVKARVTEADKLAAAEVLREMGLTISDLLRMTVIRTAKTRQIPFEVGLSPVNQSVVDEIEAGQALRASRDVDLELPSGKTRG
;
A
#
# COMPACT_ATOMS: atom_id res chain seq x y z
N MET A 1 -41.85 -33.82 31.43
CA MET A 1 -40.50 -34.17 31.92
C MET A 1 -39.59 -34.37 30.72
N TRP A 2 -38.72 -33.39 30.44
CA TRP A 2 -37.55 -33.46 29.53
C TRP A 2 -36.59 -32.34 29.99
N PRO A 3 -35.27 -32.58 30.11
CA PRO A 3 -34.37 -31.62 30.73
C PRO A 3 -33.90 -30.54 29.74
N ARG A 4 -33.76 -29.32 30.26
CA ARG A 4 -33.23 -28.15 29.55
C ARG A 4 -31.78 -28.42 29.10
N ARG A 5 -31.53 -28.53 27.80
CA ARG A 5 -30.16 -28.47 27.26
C ARG A 5 -29.73 -27.01 27.18
N GLY A 6 -28.78 -26.66 28.05
CA GLY A 6 -28.23 -25.32 28.20
C GLY A 6 -27.69 -24.78 26.89
N HIS A 7 -28.07 -23.54 26.60
CA HIS A 7 -27.43 -22.72 25.59
C HIS A 7 -25.98 -22.48 26.02
N MET A 8 -25.03 -23.24 25.49
CA MET A 8 -23.63 -22.89 25.56
C MET A 8 -23.43 -21.62 24.72
N ARG A 9 -23.53 -20.45 25.36
CA ARG A 9 -22.96 -19.22 24.82
C ARG A 9 -21.45 -19.39 24.88
N ALA A 10 -20.85 -19.75 23.75
CA ALA A 10 -19.43 -19.57 23.53
C ALA A 10 -19.11 -18.08 23.71
N THR A 11 -18.62 -17.70 24.89
CA THR A 11 -18.07 -16.37 25.11
C THR A 11 -16.71 -16.33 24.40
N MET A 12 -16.74 -16.03 23.11
CA MET A 12 -15.54 -15.73 22.36
C MET A 12 -14.92 -14.46 22.98
N LYS A 13 -13.88 -14.64 23.79
CA LYS A 13 -13.13 -13.54 24.38
C LYS A 13 -12.52 -12.74 23.22
N PRO A 14 -12.77 -11.42 23.08
CA PRO A 14 -12.15 -10.66 22.00
C PRO A 14 -10.64 -10.74 22.21
N SER A 15 -9.95 -11.40 21.28
CA SER A 15 -8.50 -11.33 21.21
C SER A 15 -8.14 -9.85 21.08
N ARG A 16 -7.53 -9.29 22.12
CA ARG A 16 -6.90 -7.98 22.01
C ARG A 16 -5.74 -8.16 21.04
N ARG A 17 -5.99 -7.98 19.73
CA ARG A 17 -4.90 -7.84 18.77
C ARG A 17 -4.13 -6.60 19.17
N ASN A 18 -2.89 -6.78 19.59
CA ASN A 18 -2.01 -5.65 19.76
C ASN A 18 -1.75 -5.10 18.35
N PRO A 19 -1.95 -3.80 18.08
CA PRO A 19 -1.77 -3.25 16.73
C PRO A 19 -0.35 -3.44 16.19
N MET A 20 0.63 -3.69 17.09
CA MET A 20 2.02 -4.02 16.76
C MET A 20 2.22 -5.48 16.30
N ASP A 21 1.22 -6.35 16.38
CA ASP A 21 1.34 -7.77 16.00
C ASP A 21 1.18 -8.01 14.49
N THR A 22 0.91 -6.97 13.70
CA THR A 22 0.69 -7.11 12.27
C THR A 22 2.03 -7.32 11.56
N VAL A 23 2.19 -8.47 10.89
CA VAL A 23 3.40 -8.83 10.16
C VAL A 23 3.22 -8.69 8.66
N VAL A 24 4.26 -8.18 7.98
CA VAL A 24 4.35 -8.15 6.52
C VAL A 24 5.15 -9.36 6.06
N LYS A 25 4.62 -10.12 5.10
CA LYS A 25 5.31 -11.27 4.48
C LYS A 25 5.43 -11.03 2.98
N ALA A 26 6.63 -11.19 2.44
CA ALA A 26 6.92 -11.09 1.02
C ALA A 26 7.77 -12.29 0.58
N ARG A 27 7.55 -12.77 -0.64
CA ARG A 27 8.40 -13.80 -1.26
C ARG A 27 9.58 -13.11 -1.94
N VAL A 28 10.78 -13.61 -1.68
CA VAL A 28 12.05 -13.18 -2.29
C VAL A 28 12.92 -14.42 -2.47
N THR A 29 13.92 -14.36 -3.35
CA THR A 29 14.91 -15.43 -3.45
C THR A 29 15.82 -15.41 -2.21
N GLU A 30 16.42 -16.55 -1.88
CA GLU A 30 17.37 -16.63 -0.78
C GLU A 30 18.64 -15.80 -1.07
N ALA A 31 19.11 -15.83 -2.31
CA ALA A 31 20.27 -15.05 -2.74
C ALA A 31 20.06 -13.55 -2.54
N ASP A 32 18.91 -13.01 -2.97
CA ASP A 32 18.59 -11.59 -2.81
C ASP A 32 18.46 -11.21 -1.33
N LYS A 33 17.85 -12.09 -0.52
CA LYS A 33 17.69 -11.87 0.92
C LYS A 33 19.05 -11.77 1.61
N LEU A 34 19.98 -12.67 1.30
CA LEU A 34 21.31 -12.70 1.90
C LEU A 34 22.14 -11.48 1.47
N ALA A 35 22.13 -11.15 0.17
CA ALA A 35 22.83 -9.99 -0.35
C ALA A 35 22.32 -8.69 0.28
N ALA A 36 20.99 -8.51 0.36
CA ALA A 36 20.40 -7.33 0.99
C ALA A 36 20.69 -7.27 2.49
N ALA A 37 20.68 -8.42 3.19
CA ALA A 37 21.00 -8.46 4.62
C ALA A 37 22.44 -7.99 4.89
N GLU A 38 23.39 -8.38 4.05
CA GLU A 38 24.80 -8.00 4.21
C GLU A 38 25.01 -6.50 4.03
N VAL A 39 24.47 -5.93 2.95
CA VAL A 39 24.55 -4.47 2.69
C VAL A 39 23.90 -3.67 3.82
N LEU A 40 22.74 -4.11 4.31
CA LEU A 40 22.06 -3.42 5.40
C LEU A 40 22.82 -3.55 6.72
N ARG A 41 23.47 -4.68 6.97
CA ARG A 41 24.28 -4.92 8.17
C ARG A 41 25.46 -3.96 8.23
N GLU A 42 26.12 -3.68 7.10
CA GLU A 42 27.20 -2.68 7.02
C GLU A 42 26.70 -1.27 7.38
N MET A 43 25.42 -0.97 7.08
CA MET A 43 24.75 0.28 7.46
C MET A 43 24.18 0.28 8.89
N GLY A 44 24.29 -0.83 9.62
CA GLY A 44 23.70 -0.99 10.96
C GLY A 44 22.17 -1.15 10.97
N LEU A 45 21.59 -1.62 9.86
CA LEU A 45 20.16 -1.79 9.66
C LEU A 45 19.80 -3.26 9.43
N THR A 46 18.56 -3.64 9.74
CA THR A 46 18.00 -4.94 9.36
C THR A 46 17.00 -4.81 8.21
N ILE A 47 16.70 -5.92 7.54
CA ILE A 47 15.62 -5.98 6.53
C ILE A 47 14.28 -5.51 7.13
N SER A 48 14.01 -5.84 8.39
CA SER A 48 12.79 -5.40 9.07
C SER A 48 12.76 -3.89 9.28
N ASP A 49 13.90 -3.24 9.53
CA ASP A 49 13.97 -1.78 9.66
C ASP A 49 13.68 -1.11 8.33
N LEU A 50 14.33 -1.57 7.26
CA LEU A 50 14.09 -1.07 5.90
C LEU A 50 12.61 -1.20 5.51
N LEU A 51 12.00 -2.37 5.76
CA LEU A 51 10.60 -2.62 5.42
C LEU A 51 9.65 -1.73 6.23
N ARG A 52 9.87 -1.60 7.55
CA ARG A 52 9.07 -0.70 8.41
C ARG A 52 9.16 0.75 7.93
N MET A 53 10.37 1.25 7.66
CA MET A 53 10.58 2.61 7.17
C MET A 53 9.89 2.85 5.83
N THR A 54 10.01 1.91 4.90
CA THR A 54 9.40 1.99 3.57
C THR A 54 7.87 2.05 3.68
N VAL A 55 7.25 1.15 4.43
CA VAL A 55 5.78 1.11 4.60
C VAL A 55 5.28 2.40 5.26
N ILE A 56 5.93 2.86 6.33
CA ILE A 56 5.53 4.08 7.04
C ILE A 56 5.69 5.31 6.14
N ARG A 57 6.80 5.42 5.40
CA ARG A 57 7.08 6.55 4.52
C ARG A 57 6.08 6.58 3.37
N THR A 58 5.88 5.47 2.67
CA THR A 58 4.93 5.39 1.54
C THR A 58 3.51 5.73 1.97
N ALA A 59 3.07 5.29 3.16
CA ALA A 59 1.75 5.64 3.68
C ALA A 59 1.59 7.15 3.93
N LYS A 60 2.66 7.85 4.33
CA LYS A 60 2.65 9.30 4.59
C LYS A 60 2.79 10.13 3.32
N THR A 61 3.72 9.76 2.44
CA THR A 61 4.07 10.55 1.25
C THR A 61 3.24 10.20 0.03
N ARG A 62 2.52 9.06 0.05
CA ARG A 62 1.85 8.47 -1.12
C ARG A 62 2.81 8.24 -2.30
N GLN A 63 4.09 8.06 -2.01
CA GLN A 63 5.16 7.86 -2.99
C GLN A 63 6.07 6.74 -2.52
N ILE A 64 6.45 5.88 -3.45
CA ILE A 64 7.37 4.77 -3.20
C ILE A 64 8.81 5.32 -3.29
N PRO A 65 9.72 4.94 -2.36
CA PRO A 65 11.07 5.52 -2.27
C PRO A 65 12.07 4.92 -3.28
N PHE A 66 11.58 4.35 -4.37
CA PHE A 66 12.36 3.88 -5.50
C PHE A 66 11.56 4.13 -6.77
N GLU A 67 12.27 4.24 -7.89
CA GLU A 67 11.65 4.46 -9.18
C GLU A 67 10.80 3.24 -9.55
N VAL A 68 9.49 3.44 -9.57
CA VAL A 68 8.55 2.44 -10.06
C VAL A 68 8.30 2.74 -11.52
N GLY A 69 8.60 1.78 -12.39
CA GLY A 69 8.24 1.88 -13.80
C GLY A 69 6.77 2.24 -13.94
N LEU A 70 6.44 3.06 -14.94
CA LEU A 70 5.06 3.44 -15.21
C LEU A 70 4.22 2.17 -15.36
N SER A 71 3.13 2.08 -14.58
CA SER A 71 2.07 1.12 -14.84
C SER A 71 1.65 1.22 -16.31
N PRO A 72 1.27 0.13 -17.00
CA PRO A 72 0.78 0.20 -18.38
C PRO A 72 -0.32 1.26 -18.57
N VAL A 73 -1.16 1.48 -17.55
CA VAL A 73 -2.19 2.54 -17.53
C VAL A 73 -1.59 3.95 -17.59
N ASN A 74 -0.45 4.17 -16.93
CA ASN A 74 0.23 5.46 -16.95
C ASN A 74 1.07 5.65 -18.22
N GLN A 75 1.58 4.56 -18.81
CA GLN A 75 2.31 4.61 -20.09
C GLN A 75 1.40 5.16 -21.19
N SER A 76 0.17 4.64 -21.33
CA SER A 76 -0.76 5.14 -22.35
C SER A 76 -1.14 6.61 -22.18
N VAL A 77 -1.20 7.11 -20.94
CA VAL A 77 -1.47 8.53 -20.67
C VAL A 77 -0.26 9.40 -21.04
N VAL A 78 0.96 8.94 -20.76
CA VAL A 78 2.19 9.64 -21.16
C VAL A 78 2.32 9.63 -22.68
N ASP A 79 2.06 8.51 -23.35
CA ASP A 79 2.06 8.40 -24.81
C ASP A 79 1.03 9.35 -25.45
N GLU A 80 -0.16 9.49 -24.86
CA GLU A 80 -1.21 10.42 -25.31
C GLU A 80 -0.79 11.90 -25.13
N ILE A 81 -0.09 12.21 -24.03
CA ILE A 81 0.49 13.54 -23.79
C ILE A 81 1.61 13.83 -24.81
N GLU A 82 2.54 12.90 -25.02
CA GLU A 82 3.65 13.04 -25.96
C GLU A 82 3.19 13.09 -27.43
N ALA A 83 2.15 12.34 -27.78
CA ALA A 83 1.47 12.42 -29.07
C ALA A 83 0.68 13.73 -29.28
N GLY A 84 0.68 14.63 -28.29
CA GLY A 84 0.05 15.94 -28.36
C GLY A 84 -1.48 15.90 -28.31
N GLN A 85 -2.05 14.79 -27.83
CA GLN A 85 -3.50 14.56 -27.71
C GLN A 85 -4.04 14.96 -26.33
N ALA A 86 -3.18 15.11 -25.33
CA ALA A 86 -3.61 15.63 -24.04
C ALA A 86 -4.08 17.08 -24.14
N LEU A 87 -5.29 17.30 -23.59
CA LEU A 87 -6.06 18.54 -23.62
C LEU A 87 -5.18 19.80 -23.44
N ARG A 88 -5.06 20.60 -24.50
CA ARG A 88 -4.58 21.98 -24.42
C ARG A 88 -5.64 22.81 -23.70
N ALA A 89 -5.50 22.95 -22.39
CA ALA A 89 -6.20 24.01 -21.67
C ALA A 89 -5.67 25.36 -22.19
N SER A 90 -6.45 26.01 -23.05
CA SER A 90 -6.20 27.42 -23.40
C SER A 90 -6.35 28.27 -22.13
N ARG A 91 -5.60 29.38 -22.09
CA ARG A 91 -5.32 30.21 -20.90
C ARG A 91 -6.54 30.85 -20.22
N ASP A 92 -7.74 30.59 -20.73
CA ASP A 92 -9.01 31.17 -20.29
C ASP A 92 -10.07 30.08 -20.01
N VAL A 93 -9.70 28.99 -19.35
CA VAL A 93 -10.66 27.98 -18.89
C VAL A 93 -10.54 27.86 -17.37
N ASP A 94 -11.53 28.44 -16.67
CA ASP A 94 -11.79 28.11 -15.27
C ASP A 94 -12.00 26.60 -15.18
N LEU A 95 -11.01 25.91 -14.62
CA LEU A 95 -11.05 24.47 -14.45
C LEU A 95 -12.02 24.15 -13.30
N GLU A 96 -13.31 24.09 -13.59
CA GLU A 96 -14.28 23.56 -12.64
C GLU A 96 -13.94 22.08 -12.38
N LEU A 97 -13.37 21.83 -11.20
CA LEU A 97 -13.17 20.47 -10.69
C LEU A 97 -14.55 19.80 -10.64
N PRO A 98 -14.72 18.58 -11.18
CA PRO A 98 -16.01 17.92 -11.19
C PRO A 98 -16.48 17.70 -9.76
N SER A 99 -17.46 18.51 -9.35
CA SER A 99 -18.26 18.35 -8.15
C SER A 99 -18.74 16.89 -8.07
N GLY A 100 -18.38 16.23 -6.97
CA GLY A 100 -18.72 14.83 -6.72
C GLY A 100 -20.22 14.59 -6.89
N LYS A 101 -20.58 13.73 -7.84
CA LYS A 101 -21.94 13.16 -7.88
C LYS A 101 -22.08 12.16 -6.74
N THR A 102 -22.87 12.58 -5.76
CA THR A 102 -23.71 11.76 -4.88
C THR A 102 -24.17 10.48 -5.59
N ARG A 103 -23.80 9.31 -5.03
CA ARG A 103 -24.55 8.07 -5.26
C ARG A 103 -25.77 8.09 -4.34
N GLY A 104 -26.95 7.90 -4.95
CA GLY A 104 -28.17 7.54 -4.23
C GLY A 104 -28.13 6.13 -3.67
#